data_AF-A0A2J6I7D5-F1
#
_entry.id   AF-A0A2J6I7D5-F1
#
_cell.length_a   1.000
_cell.length_b   1.000
_cell.length_c   1.000
_cell.angle_alpha   90.00
_cell.angle_beta   90.00
_cell.angle_gamma   90.00
#
_symmetry.space_group_name_H-M   'P 1'
#
loop_
_entity.id
_entity.type
_entity.pdbx_description
1 polymer ?
#
loop_
_entity_poly.entity_id
_entity_poly.type
_entity_poly.pdbx_seq_one_letter_code
_entity_poly.pdbx_strand_id
1 'polypeptide(L)'
;MGDLSQINFKNYLQISLVSSIAALFSYLLLFLIGNYVVLYFAYDFDIGAWFNISGVHFSQPPSSPLWTYDAEVTILLSKPILSLLIAIASLLTMLLIKNLRIASLLLILWINIFSFNACFGTIIHDFIWQTGLINVAEKMELSMGTMIFSMAITTFFMIRIGMVNSTIFSLFLPKKNKTKNRIRFLALIMFILVPIIISFLISFVFTSMHHRATVHLNILSLIIIIGVFFFYKGKKIKNTEAKKLNITRFDWFLSILLLIATFIIYYKMLSPIMINP
;
A
#
# COMPACT_ATOMS: atom_id res chain seq x y z
N MET A 1 29.70 -18.08 -26.08
CA MET A 1 29.27 -18.25 -24.67
C MET A 1 29.65 -16.99 -23.93
N GLY A 2 28.74 -16.02 -23.88
CA GLY A 2 28.98 -14.70 -23.28
C GLY A 2 28.65 -14.70 -21.80
N ASP A 3 29.56 -14.11 -21.04
CA ASP A 3 29.59 -14.01 -19.59
C ASP A 3 28.31 -13.37 -19.01
N LEU A 4 27.41 -14.22 -18.48
CA LEU A 4 26.20 -13.82 -17.75
C LEU A 4 26.48 -13.63 -16.24
N SER A 5 27.75 -13.55 -15.84
CA SER A 5 28.20 -13.57 -14.44
C SER A 5 28.19 -12.21 -13.75
N GLN A 6 28.18 -11.09 -14.48
CA GLN A 6 28.11 -9.77 -13.85
C GLN A 6 26.65 -9.38 -13.60
N ILE A 7 26.20 -9.58 -12.36
CA ILE A 7 25.07 -8.84 -11.81
C ILE A 7 25.39 -7.36 -12.03
N ASN A 8 24.67 -6.69 -12.94
CA ASN A 8 24.81 -5.26 -13.15
C ASN A 8 24.20 -4.52 -11.95
N PHE A 9 24.95 -4.50 -10.85
CA PHE A 9 24.54 -3.96 -9.55
C PHE A 9 24.03 -2.52 -9.68
N LYS A 10 24.65 -1.73 -10.57
CA LYS A 10 24.21 -0.38 -10.90
C LYS A 10 22.76 -0.35 -11.35
N ASN A 11 22.35 -1.22 -12.28
CA ASN A 11 20.95 -1.28 -12.73
C ASN A 11 20.00 -1.69 -11.60
N TYR A 12 20.37 -2.65 -10.76
CA TYR A 12 19.55 -3.07 -9.61
C TYR A 12 19.38 -1.94 -8.59
N LEU A 13 20.44 -1.18 -8.31
CA LEU A 13 20.41 -0.04 -7.40
C LEU A 13 19.53 1.08 -7.94
N GLN A 14 19.62 1.39 -9.24
CA GLN A 14 18.75 2.37 -9.87
C GLN A 14 17.28 1.96 -9.79
N ILE A 15 16.94 0.69 -10.07
CA ILE A 15 15.57 0.19 -9.96
C ILE A 15 15.09 0.19 -8.51
N SER A 16 15.97 -0.15 -7.56
CA SER A 16 15.66 -0.05 -6.13
C SER A 16 15.31 1.39 -5.75
N LEU A 17 16.08 2.37 -6.20
CA LEU A 17 15.81 3.79 -5.93
C LEU A 17 14.48 4.24 -6.54
N VAL A 18 14.22 3.91 -7.81
CA VAL A 18 12.93 4.19 -8.47
C VAL A 18 11.77 3.53 -7.72
N SER A 19 11.94 2.28 -7.28
CA SER A 19 10.94 1.54 -6.48
C SER A 19 10.70 2.20 -5.12
N SER A 20 11.75 2.65 -4.43
CA SER A 20 11.65 3.35 -3.14
C SER A 20 10.90 4.67 -3.26
N ILE A 21 11.18 5.46 -4.29
CA ILE A 21 10.45 6.71 -4.53
C ILE A 21 8.97 6.42 -4.84
N ALA A 22 8.71 5.44 -5.70
CA ALA A 22 7.35 5.02 -6.04
C ALA A 22 6.59 4.50 -4.81
N ALA A 23 7.25 3.72 -3.94
CA ALA A 23 6.68 3.21 -2.70
C ALA A 23 6.32 4.35 -1.74
N LEU A 24 7.27 5.25 -1.47
CA LEU A 24 7.08 6.39 -0.57
C LEU A 24 5.92 7.29 -1.05
N PHE A 25 5.90 7.62 -2.34
CA PHE A 25 4.82 8.39 -2.94
C PHE A 25 3.47 7.67 -2.79
N SER A 26 3.41 6.38 -3.16
CA SER A 26 2.16 5.59 -3.09
C SER A 26 1.60 5.52 -1.68
N TYR A 27 2.49 5.33 -0.69
CA TYR A 27 2.15 5.32 0.72
C TYR A 27 1.52 6.64 1.15
N LEU A 28 2.19 7.77 0.88
CA LEU A 28 1.71 9.09 1.30
C LEU A 28 0.46 9.53 0.53
N LEU A 29 0.35 9.17 -0.75
CA LEU A 29 -0.83 9.41 -1.57
C LEU A 29 -2.05 8.69 -0.98
N LEU A 30 -1.93 7.40 -0.66
CA LEU A 30 -3.02 6.62 -0.09
C LEU A 30 -3.39 7.09 1.33
N PHE A 31 -2.39 7.48 2.12
CA PHE A 31 -2.62 8.08 3.42
C PHE A 31 -3.42 9.39 3.29
N LEU A 32 -3.02 10.28 2.40
CA LEU A 32 -3.72 11.54 2.14
C LEU A 32 -5.16 11.30 1.66
N ILE A 33 -5.33 10.57 0.55
CA ILE A 33 -6.65 10.36 -0.07
C ILE A 33 -7.58 9.60 0.87
N GLY A 34 -7.06 8.56 1.54
CA GLY A 34 -7.85 7.75 2.47
C GLY A 34 -8.37 8.54 3.67
N ASN A 35 -7.56 9.44 4.23
CA ASN A 35 -8.00 10.29 5.34
C ASN A 35 -8.87 11.47 4.85
N TYR A 36 -8.66 11.96 3.63
CA TYR A 36 -9.49 13.02 3.04
C TYR A 36 -10.94 12.58 2.84
N VAL A 37 -11.16 11.32 2.43
CA VAL A 37 -12.51 10.77 2.30
C VAL A 37 -13.20 10.62 3.66
N VAL A 38 -12.47 10.26 4.72
CA VAL A 38 -13.01 10.25 6.09
C VAL A 38 -13.46 11.66 6.51
N LEU A 39 -12.66 12.69 6.22
CA LEU A 39 -13.04 14.08 6.49
C LEU A 39 -14.29 14.50 5.72
N TYR A 40 -14.39 14.12 4.44
CA TYR A 40 -15.54 14.43 3.61
C TYR A 40 -16.84 13.87 4.22
N PHE A 41 -16.83 12.59 4.62
CA PHE A 41 -18.02 12.00 5.25
C PHE A 41 -18.27 12.55 6.65
N ALA A 42 -17.23 12.86 7.43
CA ALA A 42 -17.42 13.51 8.73
C ALA A 42 -18.16 14.86 8.59
N TYR A 43 -17.79 15.65 7.58
CA TYR A 43 -18.48 16.90 7.25
C TYR A 43 -19.94 16.67 6.86
N ASP A 44 -20.24 15.65 6.04
CA ASP A 44 -21.61 15.32 5.62
C ASP A 44 -22.54 14.94 6.79
N PHE A 45 -21.98 14.48 7.91
CA PHE A 45 -22.71 14.17 9.16
C PHE A 45 -22.56 15.24 10.25
N ASP A 46 -22.10 16.45 9.92
CA ASP A 46 -21.86 17.55 10.86
C ASP A 46 -20.88 17.22 12.00
N ILE A 47 -20.00 16.22 11.80
CA ILE A 47 -18.95 15.83 12.73
C ILE A 47 -17.68 16.60 12.37
N GLY A 48 -17.30 17.56 13.22
CA GLY A 48 -16.10 18.36 13.04
C GLY A 48 -14.85 17.50 13.13
N ALA A 49 -14.05 17.47 12.07
CA ALA A 49 -12.83 16.66 12.02
C ALA A 49 -11.68 17.42 11.36
N TRP A 50 -10.46 17.09 11.78
CA TRP A 50 -9.24 17.60 11.14
C TRP A 50 -8.26 16.47 10.87
N PHE A 51 -7.48 16.64 9.81
CA PHE A 51 -6.49 15.69 9.37
C PHE A 51 -5.10 16.34 9.38
N ASN A 52 -4.14 15.65 9.95
CA ASN A 52 -2.72 15.99 9.85
C ASN A 52 -1.89 14.71 9.70
N ILE A 53 -0.57 14.83 9.79
CA ILE A 53 0.32 13.68 9.64
C ILE A 53 0.10 12.55 10.65
N SER A 54 -0.50 12.81 11.81
CA SER A 54 -0.82 11.75 12.79
C SER A 54 -2.14 11.03 12.50
N GLY A 55 -2.92 11.50 11.53
CA GLY A 55 -4.19 10.90 11.12
C GLY A 55 -5.36 11.86 11.24
N VAL A 56 -6.57 11.29 11.21
CA VAL A 56 -7.82 12.02 11.41
C VAL A 56 -8.12 12.09 12.90
N HIS A 57 -8.53 13.27 13.35
CA HIS A 57 -8.98 13.53 14.71
C HIS A 57 -10.39 14.11 14.65
N PHE A 58 -11.27 13.61 15.51
CA PHE A 58 -12.65 14.06 15.62
C PHE A 58 -12.78 14.99 16.83
N SER A 59 -13.50 16.10 16.65
CA SER A 59 -13.74 17.10 17.70
C SER A 59 -14.73 16.59 18.74
N GLN A 60 -15.73 15.83 18.29
CA GLN A 60 -16.78 15.28 19.13
C GLN A 60 -16.41 13.88 19.62
N PRO A 61 -16.67 13.55 20.90
CA PRO A 61 -16.43 12.22 21.43
C PRO A 61 -17.41 11.21 20.79
N PRO A 62 -17.06 9.89 20.75
CA PRO A 62 -17.93 8.83 20.22
C PRO A 62 -19.30 8.72 20.90
N SER A 63 -19.45 9.28 22.11
CA SER A 63 -20.73 9.33 22.84
C SER A 63 -21.66 10.46 22.40
N SER A 64 -21.23 11.34 21.50
CA SER A 64 -22.06 12.43 20.97
C SER A 64 -23.26 11.88 20.18
N PRO A 65 -24.44 12.51 20.26
CA PRO A 65 -25.61 12.10 19.47
C PRO A 65 -25.40 12.20 17.95
N LEU A 66 -24.37 12.91 17.50
CA LEU A 66 -24.00 12.99 16.08
C LEU A 66 -23.42 11.67 15.54
N TRP A 67 -22.86 10.81 16.40
CA TRP A 67 -22.40 9.47 16.04
C TRP A 67 -23.58 8.50 15.93
N THR A 68 -24.41 8.71 14.92
CA THR A 68 -25.47 7.79 14.54
C THR A 68 -24.87 6.51 13.94
N TYR A 69 -25.69 5.46 13.83
CA TYR A 69 -25.29 4.23 13.15
C TYR A 69 -24.74 4.50 11.74
N ASP A 70 -25.45 5.30 10.95
CA ASP A 70 -25.04 5.61 9.57
C ASP A 70 -23.75 6.41 9.53
N ALA A 71 -23.57 7.38 10.43
CA ALA A 71 -22.35 8.18 10.53
C ALA A 71 -21.13 7.31 10.87
N GLU A 72 -21.24 6.47 11.90
CA GLU A 72 -20.13 5.62 12.33
C GLU A 72 -19.74 4.60 11.25
N VAL A 73 -20.72 3.90 10.68
CA VAL A 73 -20.51 2.91 9.62
C VAL A 73 -19.88 3.59 8.39
N THR A 74 -20.44 4.71 7.94
CA THR A 74 -19.97 5.40 6.73
C THR A 74 -18.58 5.98 6.92
N ILE A 75 -18.34 6.73 7.99
CA ILE A 75 -17.06 7.39 8.25
C ILE A 75 -15.95 6.36 8.42
N LEU A 76 -16.15 5.32 9.23
CA LEU A 76 -15.11 4.33 9.52
C LEU A 76 -14.84 3.36 8.36
N LEU A 77 -15.86 2.99 7.57
CA LEU A 77 -15.66 2.12 6.39
C LEU A 77 -15.17 2.87 5.15
N SER A 78 -15.33 4.19 5.10
CA SER A 78 -15.03 4.98 3.90
C SER A 78 -13.59 4.77 3.39
N LYS A 79 -12.60 4.75 4.30
CA LYS A 79 -11.19 4.56 3.97
C LYS A 79 -10.88 3.14 3.46
N PRO A 80 -11.30 2.05 4.12
CA PRO A 80 -11.19 0.70 3.57
C PRO A 80 -11.87 0.54 2.20
N ILE A 81 -13.08 1.06 2.03
CA ILE A 81 -13.84 0.95 0.77
C ILE A 81 -13.10 1.67 -0.36
N LEU A 82 -12.67 2.91 -0.13
CA LEU A 82 -11.89 3.67 -1.11
C LEU A 82 -10.58 2.96 -1.47
N SER A 83 -9.89 2.40 -0.46
CA SER A 83 -8.66 1.64 -0.66
C SER A 83 -8.92 0.40 -1.51
N LEU A 84 -10.06 -0.30 -1.34
CA LEU A 84 -10.45 -1.41 -2.20
C LEU A 84 -10.68 -0.95 -3.64
N LEU A 85 -11.38 0.16 -3.84
CA LEU A 85 -11.63 0.72 -5.19
C LEU A 85 -10.31 1.06 -5.90
N ILE A 86 -9.38 1.72 -5.21
CA ILE A 86 -8.06 2.05 -5.76
C ILE A 86 -7.27 0.76 -6.05
N ALA A 87 -7.35 -0.25 -5.18
CA ALA A 87 -6.67 -1.53 -5.39
C ALA A 87 -7.18 -2.27 -6.62
N ILE A 88 -8.51 -2.30 -6.83
CA ILE A 88 -9.12 -2.91 -8.01
C ILE A 88 -8.72 -2.14 -9.27
N ALA A 89 -8.79 -0.81 -9.24
CA ALA A 89 -8.40 0.04 -10.37
C ALA A 89 -6.91 -0.14 -10.74
N SER A 90 -6.03 -0.20 -9.75
CA SER A 90 -4.60 -0.42 -9.99
C SER A 90 -4.32 -1.82 -10.54
N LEU A 91 -5.02 -2.85 -10.05
CA LEU A 91 -4.90 -4.22 -10.57
C LEU A 91 -5.38 -4.32 -12.02
N LEU A 92 -6.55 -3.75 -12.32
CA LEU A 92 -7.07 -3.68 -13.69
C LEU A 92 -6.09 -2.97 -14.62
N THR A 93 -5.50 -1.86 -14.16
CA THR A 93 -4.48 -1.12 -14.93
C THR A 93 -3.26 -2.00 -15.24
N MET A 94 -2.78 -2.79 -14.27
CA MET A 94 -1.66 -3.73 -14.49
C MET A 94 -2.00 -4.85 -15.48
N LEU A 95 -3.26 -5.30 -15.50
CA LEU A 95 -3.72 -6.38 -16.38
C LEU A 95 -4.00 -5.90 -17.80
N LEU A 96 -4.55 -4.70 -17.96
CA LEU A 96 -4.94 -4.13 -19.25
C LEU A 96 -3.74 -3.52 -20.00
N ILE A 97 -2.84 -2.83 -19.28
CA ILE A 97 -1.71 -2.14 -19.92
C ILE A 97 -0.48 -3.06 -20.00
N LYS A 98 -0.35 -3.77 -21.13
CA LYS A 98 0.72 -4.76 -21.35
C LYS A 98 2.14 -4.15 -21.42
N ASN A 99 2.25 -2.86 -21.73
CA ASN A 99 3.52 -2.17 -22.01
C ASN A 99 3.83 -1.01 -21.06
N LEU A 100 3.55 -1.20 -19.77
CA LEU A 100 4.03 -0.27 -18.75
C LEU A 100 5.57 -0.22 -18.72
N ARG A 101 6.11 1.00 -18.61
CA ARG A 101 7.52 1.23 -18.29
C ARG A 101 7.80 0.85 -16.84
N ILE A 102 9.08 0.69 -16.50
CA ILE A 102 9.50 0.15 -15.20
C ILE A 102 9.00 1.06 -14.06
N ALA A 103 9.19 2.38 -14.16
CA ALA A 103 8.74 3.29 -13.11
C ALA A 103 7.22 3.28 -12.93
N SER A 104 6.45 3.29 -14.04
CA SER A 104 4.98 3.24 -14.00
C SER A 104 4.47 1.91 -13.44
N LEU A 105 5.10 0.80 -13.81
CA LEU A 105 4.77 -0.52 -13.26
C LEU A 105 5.01 -0.56 -11.76
N LEU A 106 6.18 -0.09 -11.30
CA LEU A 106 6.52 -0.08 -9.88
C LEU A 106 5.57 0.82 -9.08
N LEU A 107 5.21 1.98 -9.63
CA LEU A 107 4.20 2.87 -9.04
C LEU A 107 2.86 2.15 -8.88
N ILE A 108 2.31 1.56 -9.96
CA ILE A 108 1.01 0.89 -9.90
C ILE A 108 1.06 -0.33 -8.97
N LEU A 109 2.18 -1.07 -8.96
CA LEU A 109 2.41 -2.18 -8.03
C LEU A 109 2.38 -1.72 -6.57
N TRP A 110 3.06 -0.61 -6.23
CA TRP A 110 3.06 -0.08 -4.86
C TRP A 110 1.71 0.47 -4.45
N ILE A 111 1.02 1.19 -5.34
CA ILE A 111 -0.38 1.59 -5.12
C ILE A 111 -1.22 0.35 -4.83
N ASN A 112 -1.08 -0.72 -5.62
CA ASN A 112 -1.84 -1.94 -5.41
C ASN A 112 -1.56 -2.60 -4.05
N ILE A 113 -0.28 -2.79 -3.70
CA ILE A 113 0.13 -3.43 -2.45
C ILE A 113 -0.38 -2.62 -1.25
N PHE A 114 -0.15 -1.31 -1.24
CA PHE A 114 -0.57 -0.47 -0.12
C PHE A 114 -2.08 -0.30 -0.04
N SER A 115 -2.79 -0.24 -1.18
CA SER A 115 -4.26 -0.13 -1.19
C SER A 115 -4.93 -1.39 -0.64
N PHE A 116 -4.47 -2.57 -1.06
CA PHE A 116 -4.98 -3.81 -0.49
C PHE A 116 -4.61 -3.96 0.99
N ASN A 117 -3.43 -3.50 1.40
CA ASN A 117 -3.06 -3.45 2.81
C ASN A 117 -3.96 -2.48 3.61
N ALA A 118 -4.30 -1.32 3.05
CA ALA A 118 -5.16 -0.30 3.66
C ALA A 118 -6.66 -0.64 3.65
N CYS A 119 -7.07 -1.69 2.93
CA CYS A 119 -8.41 -2.26 3.02
C CYS A 119 -8.41 -3.46 3.97
N PHE A 120 -7.70 -4.52 3.60
CA PHE A 120 -7.75 -5.82 4.28
C PHE A 120 -6.87 -5.88 5.52
N GLY A 121 -5.72 -5.20 5.49
CA GLY A 121 -4.82 -5.15 6.62
C GLY A 121 -5.38 -4.34 7.79
N THR A 122 -6.15 -3.29 7.53
CA THR A 122 -6.91 -2.52 8.52
C THR A 122 -7.97 -3.37 9.18
N ILE A 123 -8.76 -4.13 8.42
CA ILE A 123 -9.71 -5.10 8.98
C ILE A 123 -8.98 -6.09 9.90
N ILE A 124 -7.91 -6.75 9.45
CA ILE A 124 -7.21 -7.72 10.31
C ILE A 124 -6.67 -7.07 11.59
N HIS A 125 -6.05 -5.90 11.45
CA HIS A 125 -5.48 -5.18 12.59
C HIS A 125 -6.55 -4.75 13.59
N ASP A 126 -7.63 -4.14 13.12
CA ASP A 126 -8.70 -3.59 13.94
C ASP A 126 -9.44 -4.68 14.71
N PHE A 127 -9.63 -5.85 14.11
CA PHE A 127 -10.20 -7.00 14.81
C PHE A 127 -9.23 -7.62 15.82
N ILE A 128 -7.91 -7.62 15.57
CA ILE A 128 -6.92 -8.12 16.54
C ILE A 128 -6.78 -7.17 17.73
N TRP A 129 -6.69 -5.87 17.48
CA TRP A 129 -6.47 -4.85 18.50
C TRP A 129 -7.75 -4.29 19.12
N GLN A 130 -8.91 -4.72 18.63
CA GLN A 130 -10.22 -4.28 19.10
C GLN A 130 -10.37 -2.75 18.98
N THR A 131 -10.07 -2.21 17.79
CA THR A 131 -10.16 -0.77 17.49
C THR A 131 -10.93 -0.52 16.20
N GLY A 132 -11.44 0.70 16.00
CA GLY A 132 -11.95 1.17 14.71
C GLY A 132 -13.09 0.31 14.15
N LEU A 133 -12.81 -0.52 13.15
CA LEU A 133 -13.81 -1.34 12.44
C LEU A 133 -14.52 -2.38 13.31
N ILE A 134 -14.00 -2.70 14.51
CA ILE A 134 -14.75 -3.55 15.44
C ILE A 134 -16.02 -2.86 15.94
N ASN A 135 -15.99 -1.55 16.17
CA ASN A 135 -17.18 -0.80 16.60
C ASN A 135 -18.27 -0.86 15.54
N VAL A 136 -17.87 -0.78 14.25
CA VAL A 136 -18.77 -0.97 13.11
C VAL A 136 -19.38 -2.37 13.15
N ALA A 137 -18.57 -3.40 13.37
CA ALA A 137 -19.05 -4.78 13.44
C ALA A 137 -20.04 -5.00 14.60
N GLU A 138 -19.76 -4.41 15.77
CA GLU A 138 -20.65 -4.45 16.94
C GLU A 138 -21.97 -3.70 16.69
N LYS A 139 -21.92 -2.53 16.06
CA LYS A 139 -23.10 -1.76 15.65
C LYS A 139 -23.94 -2.50 14.62
N MET A 140 -23.31 -3.26 13.72
CA MET A 140 -23.98 -4.13 12.76
C MET A 140 -24.48 -5.44 13.38
N GLU A 141 -24.34 -5.62 14.70
CA GLU A 141 -24.73 -6.82 15.45
C GLU A 141 -24.09 -8.11 14.90
N LEU A 142 -22.87 -8.00 14.36
CA LEU A 142 -22.14 -9.15 13.84
C LEU A 142 -21.68 -10.05 14.97
N SER A 143 -22.07 -11.32 14.91
CA SER A 143 -21.60 -12.34 15.85
C SER A 143 -20.07 -12.54 15.76
N MET A 144 -19.45 -12.95 16.87
CA MET A 144 -18.01 -13.28 16.90
C MET A 144 -17.62 -14.32 15.84
N GLY A 145 -18.51 -15.28 15.56
CA GLY A 145 -18.30 -16.26 14.49
C GLY A 145 -18.17 -15.60 13.11
N THR A 146 -19.05 -14.64 12.78
CA THR A 146 -18.99 -13.88 11.53
C THR A 146 -17.76 -12.98 11.42
N MET A 147 -17.31 -12.44 12.56
CA MET A 147 -16.08 -11.64 12.65
C MET A 147 -14.83 -12.47 12.33
N ILE A 148 -14.70 -13.65 12.96
CA ILE A 148 -13.60 -14.59 12.71
C ILE A 148 -13.61 -15.06 11.25
N PHE A 149 -14.78 -15.40 10.73
CA PHE A 149 -14.93 -15.82 9.34
C PHE A 149 -14.51 -14.71 8.35
N SER A 150 -14.88 -13.46 8.64
CA SER A 150 -14.49 -12.29 7.83
C SER A 150 -12.98 -12.07 7.86
N MET A 151 -12.32 -12.24 9.00
CA MET A 151 -10.84 -12.20 9.10
C MET A 151 -10.19 -13.31 8.26
N ALA A 152 -10.73 -14.53 8.27
CA ALA A 152 -10.22 -15.64 7.48
C ALA A 152 -10.36 -15.38 5.97
N ILE A 153 -11.52 -14.88 5.52
CA ILE A 153 -11.74 -14.46 4.12
C ILE A 153 -10.77 -13.35 3.71
N THR A 154 -10.62 -12.34 4.56
CA THR A 154 -9.74 -11.20 4.33
C THR A 154 -8.28 -11.64 4.17
N THR A 155 -7.82 -12.53 5.05
CA THR A 155 -6.49 -13.14 4.98
C THR A 155 -6.31 -13.96 3.69
N PHE A 156 -7.33 -14.73 3.29
CA PHE A 156 -7.30 -15.47 2.04
C PHE A 156 -7.15 -14.55 0.82
N PHE A 157 -7.89 -13.44 0.76
CA PHE A 157 -7.75 -12.47 -0.32
C PHE A 157 -6.36 -11.86 -0.35
N MET A 158 -5.80 -11.47 0.81
CA MET A 158 -4.43 -10.97 0.88
C MET A 158 -3.39 -11.96 0.35
N ILE A 159 -3.54 -13.25 0.69
CA ILE A 159 -2.67 -14.29 0.13
C ILE A 159 -2.82 -14.37 -1.38
N ARG A 160 -4.06 -14.39 -1.90
CA ARG A 160 -4.31 -14.43 -3.35
C ARG A 160 -3.71 -13.23 -4.07
N ILE A 161 -3.84 -12.04 -3.51
CA ILE A 161 -3.25 -10.81 -4.03
C ILE A 161 -1.73 -10.90 -4.06
N GLY A 162 -1.11 -11.39 -2.97
CA GLY A 162 0.33 -11.64 -2.92
C GLY A 162 0.78 -12.59 -4.05
N MET A 163 0.01 -13.64 -4.34
CA MET A 163 0.30 -14.56 -5.46
C MET A 163 0.19 -13.87 -6.82
N VAL A 164 -0.85 -13.06 -7.04
CA VAL A 164 -1.07 -12.33 -8.30
C VAL A 164 0.06 -11.32 -8.52
N ASN A 165 0.38 -10.50 -7.52
CA ASN A 165 1.45 -9.52 -7.59
C ASN A 165 2.82 -10.20 -7.81
N SER A 166 3.10 -11.32 -7.14
CA SER A 166 4.31 -12.12 -7.38
C SER A 166 4.38 -12.66 -8.81
N THR A 167 3.24 -13.09 -9.36
CA THR A 167 3.15 -13.60 -10.73
C THR A 167 3.43 -12.49 -11.73
N ILE A 168 2.78 -11.33 -11.58
CA ILE A 168 2.99 -10.17 -12.45
C ILE A 168 4.45 -9.72 -12.37
N PHE A 169 5.00 -9.63 -11.16
CA PHE A 169 6.39 -9.24 -10.97
C PHE A 169 7.39 -10.24 -11.57
N SER A 170 7.09 -11.53 -11.49
CA SER A 170 7.95 -12.58 -12.05
C SER A 170 8.11 -12.51 -13.57
N LEU A 171 7.18 -11.84 -14.28
CA LEU A 171 7.30 -11.56 -15.72
C LEU A 171 8.47 -10.62 -16.04
N PHE A 172 8.92 -9.84 -15.06
CA PHE A 172 10.00 -8.86 -15.20
C PHE A 172 11.35 -9.40 -14.73
N LEU A 173 11.39 -10.63 -14.18
CA LEU A 173 12.62 -11.28 -13.75
C LEU A 173 13.15 -12.27 -14.81
N PRO A 174 14.47 -12.37 -15.01
CA PRO A 174 15.05 -13.27 -16.01
C PRO A 174 14.73 -14.76 -15.73
N LYS A 175 14.27 -15.51 -16.76
CA LYS A 175 13.80 -16.91 -16.66
C LYS A 175 14.78 -17.87 -15.97
N LYS A 176 14.22 -18.76 -15.14
CA LYS A 176 14.85 -19.83 -14.33
C LYS A 176 16.05 -20.54 -15.00
N ASN A 177 17.22 -20.39 -14.39
CA ASN A 177 18.27 -21.43 -14.30
C ASN A 177 18.73 -21.48 -12.84
N LYS A 178 19.22 -22.62 -12.32
CA LYS A 178 19.44 -22.86 -10.88
C LYS A 178 20.38 -21.84 -10.20
N THR A 179 21.34 -21.26 -10.92
CA THR A 179 22.20 -20.14 -10.50
C THR A 179 21.45 -18.80 -10.31
N LYS A 180 20.20 -18.69 -10.75
CA LYS A 180 19.35 -17.48 -10.67
C LYS A 180 18.50 -17.39 -9.41
N ASN A 181 18.49 -18.37 -8.50
CA ASN A 181 17.73 -18.24 -7.23
C ASN A 181 18.31 -17.13 -6.34
N ARG A 182 19.64 -17.02 -6.25
CA ARG A 182 20.32 -15.92 -5.54
C ARG A 182 19.99 -14.56 -6.18
N ILE A 183 20.02 -14.47 -7.51
CA ILE A 183 19.70 -13.24 -8.25
C ILE A 183 18.23 -12.85 -8.06
N ARG A 184 17.31 -13.82 -8.09
CA ARG A 184 15.88 -13.59 -7.81
C ARG A 184 15.68 -13.10 -6.38
N PHE A 185 16.34 -13.71 -5.41
CA PHE A 185 16.26 -13.31 -4.01
C PHE A 185 16.83 -11.89 -3.80
N LEU A 186 17.98 -11.58 -4.39
CA LEU A 186 18.54 -10.22 -4.41
C LEU A 186 17.60 -9.20 -5.07
N ALA A 187 17.00 -9.55 -6.20
CA ALA A 187 16.02 -8.69 -6.88
C ALA A 187 14.79 -8.44 -5.98
N LEU A 188 14.28 -9.45 -5.29
CA LEU A 188 13.19 -9.31 -4.34
C LEU A 188 13.56 -8.37 -3.17
N ILE A 189 14.76 -8.54 -2.60
CA ILE A 189 15.26 -7.64 -1.56
C ILE A 189 15.33 -6.21 -2.08
N MET A 190 15.99 -5.99 -3.22
CA MET A 190 16.24 -4.66 -3.76
C MET A 190 14.97 -3.96 -4.23
N PHE A 191 13.99 -4.70 -4.73
CA PHE A 191 12.81 -4.13 -5.37
C PHE A 191 11.58 -4.06 -4.45
N ILE A 192 11.53 -4.86 -3.40
CA ILE A 192 10.40 -4.91 -2.46
C ILE A 192 10.85 -4.55 -1.05
N LEU A 193 11.78 -5.32 -0.48
CA LEU A 193 12.14 -5.17 0.95
C LEU A 193 12.81 -3.82 1.24
N VAL A 194 13.80 -3.44 0.44
CA VAL A 194 14.53 -2.16 0.58
C VAL A 194 13.58 -0.96 0.44
N PRO A 195 12.74 -0.86 -0.61
CA PRO A 195 11.73 0.19 -0.72
C PRO A 195 10.78 0.30 0.47
N ILE A 196 10.35 -0.82 1.06
CA ILE A 196 9.49 -0.80 2.25
C ILE A 196 10.24 -0.25 3.45
N ILE A 197 11.44 -0.77 3.72
CA ILE A 197 12.26 -0.32 4.84
C ILE A 197 12.53 1.18 4.70
N ILE A 198 12.90 1.65 3.51
CA ILE A 198 13.15 3.07 3.25
C ILE A 198 11.88 3.90 3.45
N SER A 199 10.75 3.48 2.86
CA SER A 199 9.49 4.21 2.99
C SER A 199 9.03 4.30 4.44
N PHE A 200 9.21 3.21 5.20
CA PHE A 200 8.87 3.15 6.61
C PHE A 200 9.81 4.00 7.47
N LEU A 201 11.13 3.91 7.26
CA LEU A 201 12.10 4.72 7.99
C LEU A 201 11.87 6.21 7.75
N ILE A 202 11.65 6.61 6.49
CA ILE A 202 11.37 8.00 6.14
C ILE A 202 10.06 8.45 6.81
N SER A 203 9.00 7.65 6.71
CA SER A 203 7.71 7.96 7.36
C SER A 203 7.86 8.02 8.89
N PHE A 204 8.67 7.15 9.49
CA PHE A 204 8.94 7.13 10.92
C PHE A 204 9.72 8.36 11.37
N VAL A 205 10.79 8.74 10.67
CA VAL A 205 11.57 9.95 10.98
C VAL A 205 10.65 11.16 10.96
N PHE A 206 9.82 11.26 9.92
CA PHE A 206 8.90 12.38 9.79
C PHE A 206 7.77 12.41 10.83
N THR A 207 7.22 11.26 11.22
CA THR A 207 6.13 11.19 12.21
C THR A 207 6.63 11.28 13.66
N SER A 208 7.79 10.71 13.97
CA SER A 208 8.40 10.74 15.32
C SER A 208 8.85 12.15 15.73
N MET A 209 9.22 13.01 14.78
CA MET A 209 9.48 14.43 15.04
C MET A 209 8.24 15.18 15.58
N HIS A 210 7.03 14.61 15.52
CA HIS A 210 5.78 15.24 15.97
C HIS A 210 5.07 14.48 17.12
N HIS A 211 5.78 13.61 17.84
CA HIS A 211 5.43 13.07 19.18
C HIS A 211 4.15 12.23 19.35
N ARG A 212 3.41 11.84 18.31
CA ARG A 212 2.32 10.86 18.43
C ARG A 212 2.22 9.98 17.17
N ALA A 213 2.96 8.88 17.14
CA ALA A 213 3.03 7.99 15.98
C ALA A 213 2.11 6.77 16.15
N THR A 214 0.82 6.92 15.83
CA THR A 214 -0.09 5.80 15.50
C THR A 214 -0.04 5.44 14.00
N VAL A 215 0.86 6.09 13.24
CA VAL A 215 0.94 6.05 11.75
C VAL A 215 1.65 4.80 11.21
N HIS A 216 1.79 3.76 12.03
CA HIS A 216 2.31 2.48 11.56
C HIS A 216 1.23 1.74 10.78
N LEU A 217 1.01 2.20 9.54
CA LEU A 217 0.26 1.47 8.51
C LEU A 217 0.64 -0.01 8.61
N ASN A 218 -0.35 -0.83 8.89
CA ASN A 218 -0.24 -2.17 9.45
C ASN A 218 0.88 -3.00 8.81
N ILE A 219 2.04 -3.00 9.47
CA ILE A 219 3.25 -3.70 9.02
C ILE A 219 2.95 -5.21 8.98
N LEU A 220 2.15 -5.69 9.94
CA LEU A 220 1.78 -7.10 10.09
C LEU A 220 1.10 -7.65 8.83
N SER A 221 0.14 -6.90 8.28
CA SER A 221 -0.61 -7.32 7.08
C SER A 221 0.24 -7.16 5.81
N LEU A 222 1.15 -6.18 5.77
CA LEU A 222 2.10 -6.04 4.68
C LEU A 222 3.03 -7.27 4.60
N ILE A 223 3.45 -7.81 5.75
CA ILE A 223 4.28 -9.02 5.85
C ILE A 223 3.58 -10.23 5.20
N ILE A 224 2.25 -10.35 5.31
CA ILE A 224 1.51 -11.46 4.68
C ILE A 224 1.63 -11.38 3.14
N ILE A 225 1.38 -10.20 2.57
CA ILE A 225 1.46 -9.99 1.11
C ILE A 225 2.89 -10.25 0.61
N ILE A 226 3.90 -9.78 1.34
CA ILE A 226 5.32 -9.93 0.99
C ILE A 226 5.79 -11.37 1.18
N GLY A 227 5.40 -12.03 2.27
CA GLY A 227 5.75 -13.42 2.55
C GLY A 227 5.30 -14.31 1.40
N VAL A 228 4.06 -14.14 0.94
CA VAL A 228 3.56 -14.83 -0.25
C VAL A 228 4.37 -14.45 -1.50
N PHE A 229 4.77 -13.19 -1.63
CA PHE A 229 5.62 -12.74 -2.74
C PHE A 229 6.97 -13.48 -2.82
N PHE A 230 7.59 -13.78 -1.67
CA PHE A 230 8.85 -14.52 -1.56
C PHE A 230 8.68 -16.04 -1.77
N PHE A 231 7.69 -16.64 -1.11
CA PHE A 231 7.53 -18.10 -1.09
C PHE A 231 6.79 -18.64 -2.33
N TYR A 232 5.98 -17.80 -2.99
CA TYR A 232 5.24 -18.25 -4.17
C TYR A 232 6.18 -18.46 -5.37
N LYS A 233 6.42 -19.74 -5.66
CA LYS A 233 7.05 -20.18 -6.91
C LYS A 233 5.98 -20.21 -7.98
N GLY A 234 5.69 -19.07 -8.58
CA GLY A 234 4.70 -18.93 -9.66
C GLY A 234 4.74 -20.08 -10.68
N LYS A 235 3.56 -20.44 -11.21
CA LYS A 235 3.43 -21.41 -12.31
C LYS A 235 4.42 -21.05 -13.41
N LYS A 236 5.08 -22.04 -14.02
CA LYS A 236 6.03 -21.82 -15.13
C LYS A 236 5.28 -21.10 -16.26
N ILE A 237 5.35 -19.77 -16.32
CA ILE A 237 4.80 -18.99 -17.44
C ILE A 237 5.68 -19.34 -18.64
N LYS A 238 5.17 -20.22 -19.50
CA LYS A 238 6.00 -20.87 -20.53
C LYS A 238 6.50 -19.89 -21.59
N ASN A 239 5.79 -18.80 -21.91
CA ASN A 239 6.01 -18.10 -23.18
C ASN A 239 6.30 -16.59 -23.14
N THR A 240 6.56 -15.97 -22.00
CA THR A 240 6.95 -14.54 -21.98
C THR A 240 8.47 -14.39 -21.99
N GLU A 241 9.02 -13.73 -23.00
CA GLU A 241 10.41 -13.27 -22.95
C GLU A 241 10.56 -12.29 -21.79
N ALA A 242 11.57 -12.47 -20.94
CA ALA A 242 11.79 -11.57 -19.82
C ALA A 242 12.12 -10.17 -20.38
N LYS A 243 11.34 -9.15 -20.01
CA LYS A 243 11.66 -7.77 -20.37
C LYS A 243 13.02 -7.41 -19.77
N LYS A 244 13.94 -6.89 -20.59
CA LYS A 244 15.21 -6.33 -20.08
C LYS A 244 14.88 -5.17 -19.15
N LEU A 245 15.33 -5.28 -17.90
CA LEU A 245 15.20 -4.26 -16.87
C LEU A 245 16.24 -3.15 -17.10
N ASN A 246 15.93 -2.21 -17.99
CA ASN A 246 16.74 -1.02 -18.21
C ASN A 246 15.92 0.22 -17.91
N ILE A 247 16.43 1.04 -16.99
CA ILE A 247 15.86 2.34 -16.67
C ILE A 247 16.16 3.32 -17.81
N THR A 248 15.11 4.00 -18.27
CA THR A 248 15.19 5.02 -19.30
C THR A 248 15.21 6.43 -18.69
N ARG A 249 15.51 7.45 -19.50
CA ARG A 249 15.43 8.86 -19.05
C ARG A 249 14.03 9.25 -18.55
N PHE A 250 13.00 8.66 -19.14
CA PHE A 250 11.61 8.88 -18.71
C PHE A 250 11.34 8.30 -17.32
N ASP A 251 11.88 7.12 -17.00
CA ASP A 251 11.71 6.52 -15.67
C ASP A 251 12.32 7.41 -14.58
N TRP A 252 13.46 8.04 -14.87
CA TRP A 252 14.07 9.05 -14.01
C TRP A 252 13.24 10.31 -13.89
N PHE A 253 12.77 10.86 -15.01
CA PHE A 253 11.89 12.03 -15.02
C PHE A 253 10.63 11.81 -14.17
N LEU A 254 9.95 10.67 -14.36
CA LEU A 254 8.79 10.30 -13.57
C LEU A 254 9.15 10.16 -12.09
N SER A 255 10.27 9.53 -11.76
CA SER A 255 10.71 9.38 -10.36
C SER A 255 10.98 10.72 -9.68
N ILE A 256 11.61 11.67 -10.38
CA ILE A 256 11.84 13.02 -9.86
C ILE A 256 10.50 13.73 -9.61
N LEU A 257 9.56 13.62 -10.55
CA LEU A 257 8.22 14.20 -10.40
C LEU A 257 7.48 13.59 -9.20
N LEU A 258 7.54 12.28 -9.01
CA LEU A 258 6.97 11.58 -7.85
C LEU A 258 7.63 12.05 -6.55
N LEU A 259 8.94 12.25 -6.54
CA LEU A 259 9.65 12.75 -5.36
C LEU A 259 9.22 14.18 -4.99
N ILE A 260 9.10 15.08 -5.97
CA ILE A 260 8.58 16.44 -5.76
C ILE A 260 7.14 16.39 -5.23
N ALA A 261 6.28 15.57 -5.84
CA ALA A 261 4.90 15.40 -5.40
C ALA A 261 4.83 14.84 -3.96
N THR A 262 5.74 13.95 -3.60
CA THR A 262 5.87 13.41 -2.23
C THR A 262 6.15 14.53 -1.24
N PHE A 263 7.10 15.42 -1.53
CA PHE A 263 7.40 16.57 -0.66
C PHE A 263 6.22 17.54 -0.55
N ILE A 264 5.48 17.77 -1.65
CA ILE A 264 4.29 18.63 -1.63
C ILE A 264 3.19 18.02 -0.75
N ILE A 265 2.89 16.73 -0.91
CA ILE A 265 1.91 16.01 -0.09
C ILE A 265 2.33 16.08 1.38
N TYR A 266 3.59 15.80 1.66
CA TYR A 266 4.15 15.86 3.00
C TYR A 266 3.95 17.24 3.64
N TYR A 267 4.38 18.29 2.95
CA TYR A 267 4.27 19.67 3.43
C TYR A 267 2.81 20.05 3.73
N LYS A 268 1.87 19.66 2.86
CA LYS A 268 0.44 19.90 3.09
C LYS A 268 -0.10 19.21 4.36
N MET A 269 0.45 18.06 4.74
CA MET A 269 0.02 17.32 5.93
C MET A 269 0.66 17.83 7.24
N LEU A 270 1.64 18.74 7.17
CA LEU A 270 2.19 19.40 8.35
C LEU A 270 1.20 20.41 8.95
N SER A 271 0.45 21.11 8.09
CA SER A 271 -0.67 21.95 8.52
C SER A 271 -1.94 21.11 8.67
N PRO A 272 -2.73 21.25 9.75
CA PRO A 272 -3.99 20.57 9.88
C PRO A 272 -4.95 21.02 8.77
N ILE A 273 -5.45 20.06 7.99
CA ILE A 273 -6.50 20.25 7.02
C ILE A 273 -7.82 20.13 7.79
N MET A 274 -8.51 21.24 7.98
CA MET A 274 -9.79 21.31 8.67
C MET A 274 -10.92 21.39 7.64
N ILE A 275 -11.98 20.62 7.88
CA ILE A 275 -13.28 20.85 7.25
C ILE A 275 -14.21 21.20 8.40
N ASN A 276 -14.53 22.50 8.53
CA ASN A 276 -15.49 22.95 9.52
C ASN A 276 -16.90 22.75 8.94
N PRO A 277 -17.82 22.08 9.66
CA PRO A 277 -19.23 22.08 9.32
C PRO A 277 -19.80 23.51 9.30
#